data_AF-A0A1D8S724-F1
#
_entry.id   AF-A0A1D8S724-F1
#
_cell.length_a   1.000
_cell.length_b   1.000
_cell.length_c   1.000
_cell.angle_alpha   90.00
_cell.angle_beta   90.00
_cell.angle_gamma   90.00
#
_symmetry.space_group_name_H-M   'P 1'
#
loop_
_entity.id
_entity.type
_entity.pdbx_description
1 polymer ?
#
loop_
_entity_poly.entity_id
_entity_poly.type
_entity_poly.pdbx_seq_one_letter_code
_entity_poly.pdbx_strand_id
1 'polypeptide(L)'
;MMLGSIVLLWGVGGWAMYRTLTDEDRKLDLIRRQGTIDTYSPTALADLRNWIENNPGDPYHEEAVDRHDECVEILRENEEPFYDWSESEIRALETIGEESAAD
;
A
#
# COMPACT_ATOMS: atom_id res chain seq x y z
N MET A 1 25.23 7.73 -44.28
CA MET A 1 24.47 8.56 -43.30
C MET A 1 23.15 7.91 -42.87
N MET A 2 22.18 7.65 -43.77
CA MET A 2 20.87 7.10 -43.37
C MET A 2 20.92 5.77 -42.60
N LEU A 3 21.76 4.81 -43.02
CA LEU A 3 21.86 3.51 -42.33
C LEU A 3 22.34 3.63 -40.88
N GLY A 4 23.23 4.59 -40.59
CA GLY A 4 23.67 4.86 -39.22
C GLY A 4 22.55 5.43 -38.36
N SER A 5 21.71 6.31 -38.93
CA SER A 5 20.55 6.87 -38.26
C SER A 5 19.51 5.81 -37.90
N ILE A 6 19.28 4.84 -38.80
CA ILE A 6 18.35 3.73 -38.57
C ILE A 6 18.84 2.82 -37.44
N VAL A 7 20.12 2.46 -37.46
CA VAL A 7 20.72 1.61 -36.41
C VAL A 7 20.74 2.33 -35.06
N LEU A 8 21.01 3.63 -35.03
CA LEU A 8 20.98 4.39 -33.79
C LEU A 8 19.56 4.48 -33.22
N LEU A 9 18.56 4.79 -34.05
CA LEU A 9 17.18 4.91 -33.60
C LEU A 9 16.64 3.57 -33.07
N TRP A 10 16.79 2.50 -33.84
CA TRP A 10 16.24 1.18 -33.47
C TRP A 10 17.09 0.43 -32.45
N GLY A 11 18.42 0.50 -32.59
CA GLY A 11 19.33 -0.18 -31.68
C GLY A 11 19.39 0.50 -30.32
N VAL A 12 19.71 1.79 -30.28
CA VAL A 12 19.84 2.52 -29.00
C VAL A 12 18.46 2.75 -28.38
N GLY A 13 17.44 3.08 -29.19
CA GLY A 13 16.08 3.26 -28.69
C GLY A 13 15.48 1.96 -28.15
N GLY A 14 15.63 0.85 -28.88
CA GLY A 14 15.17 -0.46 -28.42
C GLY A 14 15.90 -0.94 -27.17
N TRP A 15 17.22 -0.74 -27.11
CA TRP A 15 18.01 -1.09 -25.93
C TRP A 15 17.65 -0.24 -24.71
N ALA A 16 17.47 1.07 -24.88
CA ALA A 16 17.06 1.96 -23.81
C ALA A 16 15.67 1.57 -23.26
N MET A 17 14.72 1.27 -24.14
CA MET A 17 13.37 0.85 -23.75
C MET A 17 13.39 -0.51 -23.02
N TYR A 18 14.14 -1.49 -23.54
CA TYR A 18 14.33 -2.78 -22.89
C TYR A 18 14.97 -2.64 -21.50
N ARG A 19 16.00 -1.81 -21.39
CA ARG A 19 16.67 -1.54 -20.12
C ARG A 19 15.73 -0.86 -19.12
N THR A 20 14.96 0.15 -19.55
CA THR A 20 14.01 0.83 -18.68
C THR A 20 12.95 -0.12 -18.15
N LEU A 21 12.35 -0.95 -19.02
CA LEU A 21 11.35 -1.94 -18.59
C LEU A 21 11.95 -2.97 -17.62
N THR A 22 13.18 -3.43 -17.85
CA THR A 22 13.85 -4.39 -16.95
C THR A 22 14.25 -3.74 -15.61
N ASP A 23 14.68 -2.47 -15.61
CA ASP A 23 15.00 -1.72 -14.38
C ASP A 23 13.72 -1.42 -13.58
N GLU A 24 12.58 -1.19 -14.24
CA GLU A 24 11.27 -1.05 -13.60
C GLU A 24 10.81 -2.36 -12.95
N ASP A 25 10.92 -3.50 -13.64
CA ASP A 25 10.60 -4.81 -13.05
C ASP A 25 11.46 -5.10 -11.81
N ARG A 26 12.76 -4.77 -11.85
CA ARG A 26 13.64 -4.93 -10.69
C ARG A 26 13.28 -3.98 -9.55
N LYS A 27 12.83 -2.75 -9.83
CA LYS A 27 12.34 -1.81 -8.81
C LYS A 27 11.01 -2.27 -8.20
N LEU A 28 10.10 -2.82 -9.01
CA LEU A 28 8.85 -3.40 -8.54
C LEU A 28 9.09 -4.63 -7.65
N ASP A 29 10.07 -5.47 -7.99
CA ASP A 29 10.48 -6.60 -7.14
C ASP A 29 11.09 -6.14 -5.80
N LEU A 30 11.83 -5.03 -5.79
CA LEU A 30 12.34 -4.41 -4.56
C LEU A 30 11.23 -3.77 -3.71
N ILE A 31 10.25 -3.13 -4.33
CA ILE A 31 9.06 -2.58 -3.63
C ILE A 31 8.20 -3.71 -3.04
N ARG A 32 8.12 -4.87 -3.70
CA ARG A 32 7.42 -6.05 -3.14
C ARG A 32 8.19 -6.74 -2.01
N ARG A 33 9.51 -6.54 -1.93
CA ARG A 33 10.37 -7.11 -0.89
C ARG A 33 10.55 -6.21 0.32
N GLN A 34 10.42 -4.90 0.16
CA GLN A 34 10.19 -4.01 1.30
C GLN A 34 8.72 -4.19 1.68
N GLY A 35 8.50 -4.75 2.86
CA GLY A 35 7.22 -5.22 3.37
C GLY A 35 6.09 -4.23 3.15
N THR A 36 4.89 -4.81 3.11
CA THR A 36 3.60 -4.16 2.98
C THR A 36 3.63 -2.75 3.55
N ILE A 37 3.66 -1.75 2.67
CA ILE A 37 3.76 -0.35 3.08
C ILE A 37 2.51 -0.06 3.90
N ASP A 38 2.69 0.13 5.20
CA ASP A 38 1.60 0.59 6.07
C ASP A 38 1.08 1.90 5.50
N THR A 39 -0.13 1.85 4.95
CA THR A 39 -0.66 2.98 4.18
C THR A 39 -1.10 4.13 5.10
N TYR A 40 -1.28 3.87 6.40
CA TYR A 40 -1.74 4.86 7.38
C TYR A 40 -0.81 5.00 8.57
N SER A 41 -0.62 6.26 8.99
CA SER A 41 -0.04 6.60 10.28
C SER A 41 -1.04 6.35 11.41
N PRO A 42 -0.58 6.29 12.68
CA PRO A 42 -1.48 6.14 13.84
C PRO A 42 -2.62 7.15 13.88
N THR A 43 -2.32 8.41 13.58
CA THR A 43 -3.33 9.48 13.54
C THR A 43 -4.35 9.26 12.42
N ALA A 44 -3.89 8.85 11.23
CA ALA A 44 -4.80 8.66 10.10
C ALA A 44 -5.75 7.47 10.31
N LEU A 45 -5.27 6.38 10.93
CA LEU A 45 -6.12 5.23 11.26
C LEU A 45 -7.13 5.58 12.36
N ALA A 46 -6.73 6.37 13.36
CA ALA A 46 -7.63 6.87 14.40
C ALA A 46 -8.71 7.81 13.83
N ASP A 47 -8.35 8.69 12.89
CA ASP A 47 -9.30 9.56 12.19
C ASP A 47 -10.30 8.75 11.34
N LEU A 48 -9.83 7.69 10.68
CA LEU A 48 -10.69 6.77 9.92
C LEU A 48 -11.68 6.05 10.84
N ARG A 49 -11.22 5.50 11.97
CA ARG A 49 -12.08 4.86 12.97
C ARG A 49 -13.14 5.83 13.50
N ASN A 50 -12.75 7.05 13.83
CA ASN A 50 -13.67 8.09 14.28
C ASN A 50 -14.72 8.42 13.19
N TRP A 51 -14.29 8.51 11.94
CA TRP A 51 -15.21 8.73 10.83
C TRP A 51 -16.21 7.59 10.67
N ILE A 52 -15.76 6.33 10.76
CA ILE A 52 -16.62 5.14 10.68
C ILE A 52 -17.69 5.18 11.77
N GLU A 53 -17.29 5.40 13.04
CA GLU A 53 -18.21 5.45 14.19
C GLU A 53 -19.28 6.56 14.05
N ASN A 54 -18.93 7.69 13.44
CA ASN A 54 -19.84 8.83 13.30
C ASN A 54 -20.70 8.79 12.03
N ASN A 55 -20.41 7.89 11.09
CA ASN A 55 -21.10 7.84 9.79
C ASN A 55 -21.62 6.43 9.43
N PRO A 56 -22.43 5.78 10.29
CA PRO A 56 -22.93 4.41 10.05
C PRO A 56 -23.90 4.27 8.87
N GLY A 57 -24.51 5.38 8.42
CA GLY A 57 -25.45 5.40 7.30
C GLY A 57 -24.87 5.91 5.99
N ASP A 58 -23.56 6.18 5.94
CA ASP A 58 -22.91 6.67 4.74
C ASP A 58 -22.69 5.53 3.74
N PRO A 59 -22.90 5.74 2.43
CA PRO A 59 -22.71 4.70 1.41
C PRO A 59 -21.27 4.14 1.35
N TYR A 60 -20.27 4.85 1.88
CA TYR A 60 -18.88 4.40 1.93
C TYR A 60 -18.50 3.79 3.29
N HIS A 61 -19.44 3.64 4.22
CA HIS A 61 -19.16 3.11 5.56
C HIS A 61 -18.54 1.71 5.50
N GLU A 62 -19.12 0.79 4.72
CA GLU A 62 -18.64 -0.58 4.56
C GLU A 62 -17.22 -0.61 3.96
N GLU A 63 -16.95 0.18 2.92
CA GLU A 63 -15.62 0.29 2.32
C GLU A 63 -14.58 0.87 3.28
N ALA A 64 -15.00 1.81 4.15
CA ALA A 64 -14.12 2.38 5.17
C ALA A 64 -13.78 1.37 6.26
N VAL A 65 -14.75 0.53 6.69
CA VAL A 65 -14.52 -0.59 7.62
C VAL A 65 -13.54 -1.58 7.01
N ASP A 66 -13.78 -2.02 5.78
CA ASP A 66 -12.90 -2.97 5.09
C ASP A 66 -11.46 -2.45 4.98
N ARG A 67 -11.29 -1.17 4.59
CA ARG A 67 -9.95 -0.55 4.52
C ARG A 67 -9.28 -0.40 5.88
N HIS A 68 -10.04 -0.08 6.91
CA HIS A 68 -9.52 0.02 8.27
C HIS A 68 -8.97 -1.34 8.70
N ASP A 69 -9.76 -2.39 8.51
CA ASP A 69 -9.46 -3.75 8.95
C ASP A 69 -8.28 -4.36 8.18
N GLU A 70 -8.22 -4.15 6.86
CA GLU A 70 -7.07 -4.52 6.03
C GLU A 70 -5.78 -3.89 6.57
N CYS A 71 -5.82 -2.61 6.95
CA CYS A 71 -4.64 -1.92 7.46
C CYS A 71 -4.23 -2.42 8.85
N VAL A 72 -5.19 -2.78 9.70
CA VAL A 72 -4.90 -3.40 11.01
C VAL A 72 -4.24 -4.77 10.83
N GLU A 73 -4.72 -5.57 9.88
CA GLU A 73 -4.13 -6.89 9.57
C GLU A 73 -2.68 -6.74 9.08
N ILE A 74 -2.45 -5.86 8.12
CA ILE A 74 -1.13 -5.55 7.57
C ILE A 74 -0.15 -5.11 8.67
N LEU A 75 -0.58 -4.20 9.55
CA LEU A 75 0.24 -3.69 10.65
C LEU A 75 0.62 -4.79 11.65
N ARG A 76 -0.25 -5.80 11.85
CA ARG A 76 0.03 -6.93 12.75
C ARG A 76 1.01 -7.92 12.14
N GLU A 77 1.04 -8.06 10.83
CA GLU A 77 1.97 -8.94 10.12
C GLU A 77 3.34 -8.28 9.89
N ASN A 78 3.41 -6.95 9.91
CA ASN A 78 4.63 -6.20 9.63
C ASN A 78 5.49 -6.00 10.89
N GLU A 79 6.64 -6.67 10.94
CA GLU A 79 7.62 -6.53 12.03
C GLU A 79 8.39 -5.19 12.01
N GLU A 80 8.39 -4.46 10.89
CA GLU A 80 9.11 -3.19 10.74
C GLU A 80 8.23 -2.14 10.04
N PRO A 81 7.27 -1.55 10.78
CA PRO A 81 6.33 -0.61 10.21
C PRO A 81 7.00 0.69 9.75
N PHE A 82 6.47 1.30 8.68
CA PHE A 82 7.07 2.51 8.11
C PHE A 82 6.92 3.75 9.02
N TYR A 83 5.80 3.82 9.73
CA TYR A 83 5.53 4.86 10.73
C TYR A 83 5.94 4.38 12.13
N ASP A 84 6.17 5.32 13.05
CA ASP A 84 6.56 5.05 14.44
C ASP A 84 5.41 4.43 15.26
N TRP A 85 4.97 3.24 14.88
CA TRP A 85 4.00 2.44 15.62
C TRP A 85 4.68 1.73 16.78
N SER A 86 4.12 1.83 17.98
CA SER A 86 4.49 0.94 19.07
C SER A 86 3.72 -0.39 18.99
N GLU A 87 4.38 -1.47 19.41
CA GLU A 87 3.77 -2.78 19.62
C GLU A 87 2.52 -2.75 20.51
N SER A 88 2.43 -1.78 21.43
CA SER A 88 1.24 -1.58 22.25
C SER A 88 0.09 -0.95 21.49
N GLU A 89 0.37 -0.02 20.57
CA GLU A 89 -0.64 0.63 19.73
C GLU A 89 -1.20 -0.37 18.73
N ILE A 90 -0.35 -1.13 18.03
CA ILE A 90 -0.80 -2.14 17.06
C ILE A 90 -1.68 -3.21 17.73
N ARG A 91 -1.31 -3.67 18.94
CA ARG A 91 -2.12 -4.64 19.69
C ARG A 91 -3.44 -4.08 20.22
N ALA A 92 -3.53 -2.77 20.42
CA ALA A 92 -4.76 -2.11 20.85
C ALA A 92 -5.71 -1.81 19.69
N LEU A 93 -5.25 -1.93 18.43
CA LEU A 93 -6.13 -1.83 17.27
C LEU A 93 -7.06 -3.04 17.22
N GLU A 94 -8.34 -2.79 17.02
CA GLU A 94 -9.40 -3.80 16.90
C GLU A 94 -10.01 -3.72 15.49
N THR A 95 -10.31 -4.89 14.93
CA THR A 95 -11.04 -5.03 13.65
C THR A 95 -12.51 -4.65 13.87
N ILE A 96 -13.07 -3.76 13.06
CA ILE A 96 -14.44 -3.25 13.25
C ILE A 96 -15.47 -4.26 12.72
N GLY A 97 -15.17 -4.96 11.62
CA GLY A 97 -16.05 -5.98 11.04
C GLY A 97 -16.27 -7.19 11.96
N GLU A 98 -15.29 -7.54 12.81
CA GLU A 98 -15.42 -8.62 13.80
C GLU A 98 -16.30 -8.22 15.00
N GLU A 99 -16.28 -6.94 15.40
CA GLU A 99 -17.14 -6.41 16.48
C GLU A 99 -18.61 -6.41 16.07
N SER A 100 -18.92 -6.08 14.81
CA SER A 100 -20.29 -6.09 14.28
C SER A 100 -20.88 -7.50 14.10
N ALA A 101 -20.07 -8.55 14.06
CA ALA A 101 -20.52 -9.93 13.94
C ALA A 101 -20.80 -10.63 15.29
N ALA A 102 -20.43 -9.98 16.39
CA ALA A 102 -20.54 -10.51 17.75
C ALA A 102 -21.78 -10.01 18.53
N ASP A 103 -22.57 -9.09 17.96
CA ASP A 103 -23.84 -8.55 18.53
C ASP A 103 -25.09 -9.16 17.87
#